data_AF-A0A1X7UMB4-F1
#
_entry.id   AF-A0A1X7UMB4-F1
#
_cell.length_a   1.000
_cell.length_b   1.000
_cell.length_c   1.000
_cell.angle_alpha   90.00
_cell.angle_beta   90.00
_cell.angle_gamma   90.00
#
_symmetry.space_group_name_H-M   'P 1'
#
loop_
_entity.id
_entity.type
_entity.pdbx_description
1 polymer ?
#
loop_
_entity_poly.entity_id
_entity_poly.type
_entity_poly.pdbx_seq_one_letter_code
_entity_poly.pdbx_strand_id
1 'polypeptide(L)'
;MLNLIFLLLLLSGDVELNPGPLTGQDPRDILREKSFSLSQAISNNLAQVAGILHEKKLIPQQAKANVSILGVQDYEKASRLVGVLEMQLSASDGNRQKYLIDVCNALNELKDTKLTEHANAMLKALGISSGSTQRERIVPMPAVPITSGGIEETDHPNGCQGATATQS
;
A
#
# COMPACT_ATOMS: atom_id res chain seq x y z
N MET A 1 30.84 1.56 -12.27
CA MET A 1 30.82 0.29 -11.50
C MET A 1 29.48 0.10 -10.75
N LEU A 2 28.32 0.36 -11.37
CA LEU A 2 26.99 0.15 -10.73
C LEU A 2 26.13 -0.94 -11.38
N ASN A 3 26.48 -1.43 -12.57
CA ASN A 3 25.70 -2.47 -13.28
C ASN A 3 25.83 -3.87 -12.65
N LEU A 4 26.84 -4.10 -11.80
CA LEU A 4 27.07 -5.41 -11.20
C LEU A 4 26.11 -5.68 -10.03
N ILE A 5 25.78 -4.67 -9.22
CA ILE A 5 24.88 -4.84 -8.07
C ILE A 5 23.49 -5.27 -8.53
N PHE A 6 22.98 -4.70 -9.63
CA PHE A 6 21.67 -5.04 -10.16
C PHE A 6 21.61 -6.50 -10.65
N LEU A 7 22.66 -7.00 -11.33
CA LEU A 7 22.76 -8.40 -11.73
C LEU A 7 22.92 -9.34 -10.53
N LEU A 8 23.72 -8.94 -9.53
CA LEU A 8 23.91 -9.73 -8.30
C LEU A 8 22.63 -9.84 -7.48
N LEU A 9 21.79 -8.80 -7.44
CA LEU A 9 20.46 -8.84 -6.80
C LEU A 9 19.46 -9.74 -7.56
N LEU A 10 19.62 -9.90 -8.87
CA LEU A 10 18.81 -10.83 -9.67
C LEU A 10 19.29 -12.29 -9.55
N LEU A 11 20.58 -12.52 -9.27
CA LEU A 11 21.20 -13.85 -9.10
C LEU A 11 21.20 -14.35 -7.66
N SER A 12 21.07 -13.47 -6.66
CA SER A 12 20.90 -13.82 -5.26
C SER A 12 19.45 -14.26 -5.01
N GLY A 13 19.09 -15.41 -5.56
CA GLY A 13 17.96 -16.16 -5.04
C GLY A 13 18.14 -16.39 -3.54
N ASP A 14 17.02 -16.35 -2.84
CA ASP A 14 16.88 -16.69 -1.41
C ASP A 14 17.23 -15.60 -0.38
N VAL A 15 16.25 -14.74 -0.12
CA VAL A 15 15.97 -14.22 1.22
C VAL A 15 14.47 -14.40 1.43
N GLU A 16 14.07 -15.57 1.92
CA GLU A 16 12.73 -15.84 2.43
C GLU A 16 12.51 -15.07 3.74
N LEU A 17 12.20 -13.77 3.63
CA LEU A 17 11.60 -13.05 4.75
C LEU A 17 10.17 -13.51 4.85
N ASN A 18 9.87 -14.38 5.83
CA ASN A 18 8.53 -14.75 6.26
C ASN A 18 7.57 -13.55 6.15
N PRO A 19 6.71 -13.47 5.11
CA PRO A 19 5.73 -12.42 5.06
C PRO A 19 4.64 -12.87 6.02
N GLY A 20 4.64 -12.27 7.22
CA GLY A 20 3.40 -12.14 7.97
C GLY A 20 2.32 -11.56 7.05
N PRO A 21 1.02 -11.77 7.32
CA PRO A 21 -0.03 -11.51 6.34
C PRO A 21 -0.05 -10.03 5.92
N LEU A 22 0.56 -9.71 4.78
CA LEU A 22 0.52 -8.38 4.18
C LEU A 22 -0.76 -8.31 3.37
N THR A 23 -1.71 -7.51 3.83
CA THR A 23 -2.94 -7.19 3.08
C THR A 23 -2.68 -6.20 1.91
N GLY A 24 -1.49 -6.26 1.29
CA GLY A 24 -1.07 -5.49 0.10
C GLY A 24 0.30 -5.93 -0.44
N GLN A 25 0.54 -5.78 -1.74
CA GLN A 25 1.82 -6.14 -2.40
C GLN A 25 2.93 -5.14 -2.00
N ASP A 26 4.17 -5.61 -1.78
CA ASP A 26 5.29 -4.74 -1.40
C ASP A 26 5.54 -3.69 -2.51
N PRO A 27 5.69 -2.40 -2.18
CA PRO A 27 5.90 -1.34 -3.18
C PRO A 27 7.10 -1.60 -4.11
N ARG A 28 8.15 -2.30 -3.64
CA ARG A 28 9.30 -2.62 -4.48
C ARG A 28 8.95 -3.65 -5.53
N ASP A 29 8.18 -4.67 -5.16
CA ASP A 29 7.76 -5.71 -6.09
C ASP A 29 6.84 -5.13 -7.17
N ILE A 30 5.94 -4.21 -6.79
CA ILE A 30 5.08 -3.48 -7.74
C ILE A 30 5.91 -2.70 -8.76
N LEU A 31 6.88 -1.89 -8.29
CA LEU A 31 7.70 -1.09 -9.19
C LEU A 31 8.57 -1.98 -10.09
N ARG A 32 9.14 -3.05 -9.53
CA ARG A 32 9.99 -4.01 -10.24
C ARG A 32 9.22 -4.73 -11.34
N GLU A 33 7.99 -5.17 -11.07
CA GLU A 33 7.11 -5.81 -12.06
C GLU A 33 6.78 -4.87 -13.23
N LYS A 34 6.59 -3.58 -12.94
CA LYS A 34 6.28 -2.57 -13.96
C LYS A 34 7.51 -1.99 -14.66
N SER A 35 8.72 -2.23 -14.14
CA SER A 35 9.97 -1.57 -14.54
C SER A 35 10.20 -1.51 -16.04
N PHE A 36 10.05 -2.63 -16.75
CA PHE A 36 10.23 -2.72 -18.21
C PHE A 36 9.26 -1.80 -18.96
N SER A 37 7.95 -1.99 -18.73
CA SER A 37 6.90 -1.20 -19.39
C SER A 37 6.97 0.28 -19.02
N LEU A 38 7.29 0.58 -17.76
CA LEU A 38 7.47 1.94 -17.27
C LEU A 38 8.67 2.61 -17.94
N SER A 39 9.80 1.91 -18.07
CA SER A 39 10.99 2.42 -18.78
C SER A 39 10.68 2.75 -20.25
N GLN A 40 9.91 1.88 -20.92
CA GLN A 40 9.47 2.12 -22.28
C GLN A 40 8.50 3.32 -22.41
N ALA A 41 7.62 3.52 -21.43
CA ALA A 41 6.74 4.69 -21.41
C ALA A 41 7.53 5.99 -21.14
N ILE A 42 8.43 5.96 -20.15
CA ILE A 42 9.28 7.09 -19.77
C ILE A 42 10.20 7.49 -20.93
N SER A 43 10.71 6.56 -21.73
CA SER A 43 11.62 6.89 -22.83
C SER A 43 11.01 7.84 -23.86
N ASN A 44 9.67 7.85 -24.00
CA ASN A 44 8.98 8.78 -24.91
C ASN A 44 8.87 10.21 -24.36
N ASN A 45 9.03 10.40 -23.04
CA ASN A 45 8.85 11.68 -22.34
C ASN A 45 9.98 11.95 -21.32
N LEU A 46 11.18 11.43 -21.60
CA LEU A 46 12.26 11.26 -20.63
C LEU A 46 12.63 12.56 -19.89
N ALA A 47 12.81 13.66 -20.63
CA ALA A 47 13.21 14.95 -20.05
C ALA A 47 12.12 15.53 -19.13
N GLN A 48 10.85 15.38 -19.50
CA GLN A 48 9.72 15.89 -18.70
C GLN A 48 9.54 15.07 -17.43
N VAL A 49 9.61 13.74 -17.54
CA VAL A 49 9.57 12.81 -16.40
C VAL A 49 10.68 13.12 -15.40
N ALA A 50 11.93 13.23 -15.87
CA ALA A 50 13.05 13.56 -14.99
C ALA A 50 12.91 14.96 -14.36
N GLY A 51 12.34 15.92 -15.09
CA GLY A 51 12.05 17.26 -14.59
C GLY A 51 11.09 17.22 -13.39
N ILE A 52 9.92 16.61 -13.58
CA ILE A 52 8.87 16.59 -12.55
C ILE A 52 9.26 15.73 -11.33
N LEU A 53 9.90 14.59 -11.54
CA LEU A 53 10.38 13.74 -10.45
C LEU A 53 11.42 14.47 -9.60
N HIS A 54 12.30 15.26 -10.22
CA HIS A 54 13.28 16.06 -9.50
C HIS A 54 12.63 17.23 -8.75
N GLU A 55 11.68 17.93 -9.36
CA GLU A 55 10.93 19.02 -8.72
C GLU A 55 10.22 18.54 -7.45
N LYS A 56 9.63 17.34 -7.51
CA LYS A 56 8.99 16.68 -6.36
C LYS A 56 9.98 16.05 -5.37
N LYS A 57 11.29 16.20 -5.60
CA LYS A 57 12.39 15.65 -4.78
C LYS A 57 12.38 14.12 -4.68
N LEU A 58 11.83 13.43 -5.68
CA LEU A 58 11.77 11.98 -5.75
C LEU A 58 13.05 11.39 -6.33
N ILE A 59 13.78 12.16 -7.15
CA ILE A 59 15.09 11.78 -7.66
C ILE A 59 16.13 12.87 -7.35
N PRO A 60 17.41 12.52 -7.18
CA PRO A 60 18.48 13.49 -7.00
C PRO A 60 18.79 14.23 -8.31
N GLN A 61 19.36 15.44 -8.20
CA GLN A 61 19.79 16.25 -9.35
C GLN A 61 20.72 15.48 -10.31
N GLN A 62 21.55 14.58 -9.79
CA GLN A 62 22.40 13.72 -10.62
C GLN A 62 21.58 12.82 -11.56
N ALA A 63 20.49 12.24 -11.07
CA ALA A 63 19.63 11.38 -11.88
C ALA A 63 18.92 12.18 -12.98
N LYS A 64 18.50 13.42 -12.66
CA LYS A 64 17.97 14.36 -13.67
C LYS A 64 19.02 14.68 -14.73
N ALA A 65 20.26 14.98 -14.36
CA ALA A 65 21.32 15.32 -15.32
C ALA A 65 21.67 14.16 -16.26
N ASN A 66 21.60 12.91 -15.77
CA ASN A 66 21.94 11.73 -16.55
C ASN A 66 21.03 11.52 -17.78
N VAL A 67 19.83 12.09 -17.79
CA VAL A 67 18.92 11.96 -18.96
C VAL A 67 19.37 12.79 -20.17
N SER A 68 20.25 13.77 -19.96
CA SER A 68 20.80 14.63 -21.01
C SER A 68 22.11 14.10 -21.61
N ILE A 69 22.61 12.93 -21.15
CA ILE A 69 23.83 12.33 -21.68
C ILE A 69 23.64 11.97 -23.16
N LEU A 70 24.55 12.45 -24.00
CA LEU A 70 24.59 12.18 -25.43
C LEU A 70 25.14 10.77 -25.71
N GLY A 71 24.73 10.19 -26.84
CA GLY A 71 25.21 8.87 -27.28
C GLY A 71 24.62 7.68 -26.51
N VAL A 72 23.72 7.92 -25.55
CA VAL A 72 22.97 6.89 -24.84
C VAL A 72 21.51 6.92 -25.29
N GLN A 73 20.96 5.75 -25.60
CA GLN A 73 19.57 5.59 -26.02
C GLN A 73 18.59 6.03 -24.93
N ASP A 74 17.45 6.59 -25.32
CA ASP A 74 16.46 7.11 -24.36
C ASP A 74 15.87 6.03 -23.46
N TYR A 75 15.65 4.82 -23.99
CA TYR A 75 15.24 3.67 -23.20
C TYR A 75 16.27 3.30 -22.12
N GLU A 76 17.55 3.30 -22.46
CA GLU A 76 18.62 2.99 -21.50
C GLU A 76 18.68 4.03 -20.39
N LYS A 77 18.50 5.32 -20.73
CA LYS A 77 18.41 6.40 -19.74
C LYS A 77 17.16 6.28 -18.87
N ALA A 78 16.02 5.90 -19.45
CA ALA A 78 14.77 5.66 -18.74
C ALA A 78 14.90 4.48 -17.76
N SER A 79 15.48 3.37 -18.19
CA SER A 79 15.76 2.20 -17.34
C SER A 79 16.64 2.56 -16.14
N ARG A 80 17.69 3.36 -16.38
CA ARG A 80 18.54 3.90 -15.29
C ARG A 80 17.76 4.78 -14.33
N LEU A 81 16.86 5.60 -14.85
CA LEU A 81 15.99 6.46 -14.03
C LEU A 81 15.04 5.62 -13.16
N VAL A 82 14.46 4.55 -13.69
CA VAL A 82 13.64 3.60 -12.92
C VAL A 82 14.48 2.90 -11.84
N GLY A 83 15.71 2.50 -12.14
CA GLY A 83 16.63 1.95 -11.14
C GLY A 83 16.95 2.94 -9.99
N VAL A 84 17.02 4.24 -10.29
CA VAL A 84 17.12 5.27 -9.23
C VAL A 84 15.85 5.31 -8.37
N LEU A 85 14.67 5.19 -8.97
CA LEU A 85 13.41 5.16 -8.22
C LEU A 85 13.36 3.94 -7.28
N GLU A 86 13.80 2.77 -7.73
CA GLU A 86 13.89 1.56 -6.90
C GLU A 86 14.88 1.73 -5.74
N MET A 87 16.03 2.38 -5.99
CA MET A 87 17.02 2.68 -4.95
C MET A 87 16.46 3.62 -3.88
N GLN A 88 15.83 4.72 -4.30
CA GLN A 88 15.21 5.69 -3.39
C GLN A 88 14.05 5.07 -2.61
N LEU A 89 13.23 4.25 -3.27
CA LEU A 89 12.18 3.47 -2.64
C LEU A 89 12.74 2.52 -1.58
N SER A 90 13.89 1.88 -1.84
CA SER A 90 14.53 0.97 -0.89
C SER A 90 15.18 1.69 0.30
N ALA A 91 15.67 2.91 0.09
CA ALA A 91 16.24 3.75 1.15
C ALA A 91 15.17 4.46 2.00
N SER A 92 13.89 4.39 1.60
CA SER A 92 12.79 5.06 2.29
C SER A 92 12.30 4.22 3.47
N ASP A 93 12.89 4.42 4.65
CA ASP A 93 12.48 3.73 5.88
C ASP A 93 11.02 4.06 6.23
N GLY A 94 10.17 3.02 6.31
CA GLY A 94 8.75 3.12 6.68
C GLY A 94 7.84 3.85 5.68
N ASN A 95 8.38 4.53 4.67
CA ASN A 95 7.64 5.42 3.78
C ASN A 95 7.59 4.95 2.32
N ARG A 96 7.91 3.68 2.07
CA ARG A 96 7.97 3.08 0.72
C ARG A 96 6.67 3.23 -0.07
N GLN A 97 5.53 2.95 0.58
CA GLN A 97 4.22 3.12 -0.06
C GLN A 97 3.96 4.58 -0.42
N LYS A 98 4.25 5.51 0.49
CA LYS A 98 4.09 6.95 0.26
C LYS A 98 4.98 7.43 -0.88
N TYR A 99 6.23 6.99 -0.92
CA TYR A 99 7.16 7.31 -2.00
C TYR A 99 6.63 6.82 -3.36
N LEU A 100 6.15 5.58 -3.46
CA LEU A 100 5.60 5.07 -4.71
C LEU A 100 4.32 5.81 -5.13
N ILE A 101 3.47 6.20 -4.18
CA ILE A 101 2.30 7.06 -4.44
C ILE A 101 2.73 8.41 -5.01
N ASP A 102 3.75 9.04 -4.43
CA ASP A 102 4.25 10.34 -4.90
C ASP A 102 4.85 10.25 -6.31
N VAL A 103 5.55 9.16 -6.62
CA VAL A 103 5.99 8.84 -7.99
C VAL A 103 4.79 8.74 -8.93
N CYS A 104 3.76 7.97 -8.57
CA CYS A 104 2.56 7.82 -9.39
C CYS A 104 1.86 9.16 -9.64
N ASN A 105 1.73 10.00 -8.61
CA ASN A 105 1.13 11.32 -8.72
C ASN A 105 1.93 12.23 -9.65
N ALA A 106 3.26 12.25 -9.51
CA ALA A 106 4.13 13.02 -10.39
C ALA A 106 4.03 12.57 -11.86
N LEU A 107 3.89 11.27 -12.12
CA LEU A 107 3.68 10.75 -13.47
C LEU A 107 2.31 11.16 -14.04
N ASN A 108 1.26 11.15 -13.22
CA ASN A 108 -0.10 11.57 -13.62
C ASN A 108 -0.18 13.07 -13.95
N GLU A 109 0.64 13.92 -13.33
CA GLU A 109 0.69 15.36 -13.61
C GLU A 109 1.12 15.68 -15.05
N LEU A 110 1.84 14.77 -15.72
CA LEU A 110 2.27 14.93 -17.11
C LEU A 110 1.14 14.70 -18.13
N LYS A 111 0.02 14.10 -17.71
CA LYS A 111 -1.15 13.78 -18.57
C LYS A 111 -0.83 12.94 -19.81
N ASP A 112 0.29 12.22 -19.83
CA ASP A 112 0.59 11.20 -20.84
C ASP A 112 -0.23 9.93 -20.57
N THR A 113 -0.94 9.44 -21.57
CA THR A 113 -1.86 8.31 -21.43
C THR A 113 -1.18 7.05 -20.92
N LYS A 114 0.02 6.72 -21.43
CA LYS A 114 0.74 5.48 -21.06
C LYS A 114 1.33 5.58 -19.65
N LEU A 115 1.92 6.73 -19.31
CA LEU A 115 2.43 6.98 -17.96
C LEU A 115 1.29 6.95 -16.93
N THR A 116 0.14 7.53 -17.27
CA THR A 116 -1.05 7.54 -16.41
C THR A 116 -1.61 6.13 -16.20
N GLU A 117 -1.67 5.32 -17.26
CA GLU A 117 -2.08 3.92 -17.17
C GLU A 117 -1.17 3.11 -16.24
N HIS A 118 0.15 3.26 -16.38
CA HIS A 118 1.11 2.59 -15.50
C HIS A 118 1.04 3.08 -14.05
N ALA A 119 0.92 4.39 -13.83
CA ALA A 119 0.76 4.96 -12.48
C ALA A 119 -0.51 4.43 -11.80
N ASN A 120 -1.64 4.42 -12.50
CA ASN A 120 -2.90 3.89 -11.97
C ASN A 120 -2.83 2.39 -11.68
N ALA A 121 -2.16 1.62 -12.53
CA ALA A 121 -1.93 0.19 -12.27
C ALA A 121 -1.13 -0.04 -10.99
N MET A 122 -0.07 0.75 -10.75
CA MET A 122 0.73 0.68 -9.53
C MET A 122 -0.06 1.11 -8.28
N LEU A 123 -0.85 2.19 -8.36
CA LEU A 123 -1.74 2.62 -7.27
C LEU A 123 -2.78 1.55 -6.92
N LYS A 124 -3.35 0.89 -7.94
CA LYS A 124 -4.29 -0.23 -7.73
C LYS A 124 -3.61 -1.42 -7.05
N ALA A 125 -2.38 -1.76 -7.43
CA ALA A 125 -1.61 -2.84 -6.82
C ALA A 125 -1.27 -2.55 -5.35
N LEU A 126 -1.15 -1.27 -4.96
CA LEU A 126 -1.02 -0.84 -3.56
C LEU A 126 -2.33 -0.96 -2.74
N GLY A 127 -3.42 -1.44 -3.34
CA GLY A 127 -4.74 -1.47 -2.70
C GLY A 127 -5.41 -0.09 -2.63
N ILE A 128 -4.82 0.94 -3.24
CA ILE A 128 -5.40 2.27 -3.38
C ILE A 128 -6.25 2.28 -4.65
N SER A 129 -7.28 1.44 -4.66
CA SER A 129 -8.37 1.59 -5.61
C SER A 129 -9.30 2.66 -5.06
N SER A 130 -9.53 3.71 -5.84
CA SER A 130 -10.49 4.79 -5.56
C SER A 130 -11.86 4.18 -5.28
N GLY A 131 -12.17 3.89 -4.01
CA GLY A 131 -13.38 3.15 -3.64
C GLY A 131 -13.34 2.30 -2.37
N SER A 132 -12.40 2.51 -1.44
CA SER A 132 -12.48 1.85 -0.12
C SER A 132 -13.49 2.56 0.79
N THR A 133 -14.77 2.28 0.58
CA THR A 133 -15.74 2.24 1.69
C THR A 133 -15.21 1.20 2.67
N GLN A 134 -14.74 1.66 3.84
CA GLN A 134 -14.53 0.79 5.00
C GLN A 134 -15.85 0.04 5.25
N ARG A 135 -15.92 -1.24 4.90
CA ARG A 135 -16.91 -2.13 5.49
C ARG A 135 -16.44 -2.44 6.90
N GLU A 136 -16.85 -1.58 7.81
CA GLU A 136 -16.90 -1.84 9.24
C GLU A 136 -17.57 -3.20 9.44
N ARG A 137 -16.78 -4.21 9.77
CA ARG A 137 -17.30 -5.52 10.17
C ARG A 137 -17.89 -5.36 11.56
N ILE A 138 -19.13 -4.89 11.62
CA ILE A 138 -19.97 -5.03 12.81
C ILE A 138 -20.17 -6.53 13.00
N VAL A 139 -19.46 -7.11 13.96
CA VAL A 139 -19.71 -8.47 14.40
C VAL A 139 -20.96 -8.40 15.29
N PRO A 140 -22.09 -9.02 14.94
CA PRO A 140 -23.22 -9.07 15.84
C PRO A 140 -22.85 -9.99 17.01
N MET A 141 -22.96 -9.47 18.22
CA MET A 141 -22.80 -10.24 19.44
C MET A 141 -23.88 -11.34 19.48
N PRO A 142 -23.54 -12.62 19.71
CA PRO A 142 -24.53 -13.68 19.73
C PRO A 142 -25.46 -13.49 20.94
N ALA A 143 -26.77 -13.40 20.68
CA ALA A 143 -27.79 -13.38 21.71
C ALA A 143 -27.81 -14.71 22.47
N VAL A 144 -27.65 -14.64 23.78
CA VAL A 144 -27.88 -15.75 24.72
C VAL A 144 -29.37 -16.15 24.67
N PRO A 145 -29.71 -17.44 24.50
CA PRO A 145 -31.10 -17.89 24.55
C PRO A 145 -31.60 -17.90 26.00
N ILE A 146 -32.65 -17.11 26.27
CA ILE A 146 -33.40 -17.16 27.52
C ILE A 146 -34.28 -18.41 27.45
N THR A 147 -33.97 -19.40 28.29
CA THR A 147 -34.77 -20.61 28.45
C THR A 147 -36.03 -20.28 29.25
N SER A 148 -37.20 -20.52 28.65
CA SER A 148 -38.50 -20.47 29.32
C SER A 148 -38.60 -21.63 30.31
N GLY A 149 -38.50 -21.33 31.60
CA GLY A 149 -38.88 -22.23 32.69
C GLY A 149 -40.36 -22.07 33.01
N GLY A 150 -41.10 -23.18 32.94
CA GLY A 150 -42.54 -23.25 33.10
C GLY A 150 -43.04 -23.00 34.52
N ILE A 151 -44.28 -22.52 34.54
CA ILE A 151 -45.26 -22.56 35.61
C ILE A 151 -45.34 -23.94 36.28
N GLU A 152 -45.14 -23.99 37.60
CA GLU A 152 -45.69 -25.05 38.44
C GLU A 152 -46.37 -24.39 39.65
N GLU A 153 -47.70 -24.34 39.56
CA GLU A 153 -48.63 -23.95 40.59
C GLU A 153 -48.91 -25.19 41.46
N THR A 154 -48.53 -25.16 42.74
CA THR A 154 -49.08 -26.08 43.75
C THR A 154 -49.32 -25.37 45.07
N ASP A 155 -50.62 -25.24 45.35
CA ASP A 155 -51.35 -25.41 46.61
C ASP A 155 -50.84 -24.84 47.97
N HIS A 156 -51.82 -24.22 48.65
CA HIS A 156 -51.88 -23.57 49.97
C HIS A 156 -51.58 -24.52 51.18
N PRO A 157 -51.68 -24.14 52.49
CA PRO A 157 -52.21 -22.92 53.11
C PRO A 157 -51.50 -22.36 54.38
N ASN A 158 -52.01 -21.20 54.82
CA ASN A 158 -52.24 -20.78 56.21
C ASN A 158 -51.07 -20.32 57.12
N GLY A 159 -51.26 -19.12 57.69
CA GLY A 159 -50.84 -18.86 59.07
C GLY A 159 -50.42 -17.42 59.38
N CYS A 160 -51.34 -16.65 59.95
CA CYS A 160 -51.17 -15.67 61.06
C CYS A 160 -50.04 -14.62 60.96
N GLN A 161 -50.39 -13.32 60.83
CA GLN A 161 -50.63 -12.35 61.92
C GLN A 161 -49.41 -11.93 62.76
N GLY A 162 -49.24 -10.60 62.87
CA GLY A 162 -48.51 -9.93 63.98
C GLY A 162 -47.35 -9.05 63.48
N ALA A 163 -47.56 -7.74 63.34
CA ALA A 163 -47.27 -6.69 64.34
C ALA A 163 -45.90 -6.03 64.06
N THR A 164 -45.86 -4.86 63.41
CA THR A 164 -45.81 -3.49 63.97
C THR A 164 -44.75 -3.21 65.04
N ALA A 165 -44.11 -2.05 64.84
CA ALA A 165 -43.31 -1.23 65.75
C ALA A 165 -41.83 -1.60 65.91
N THR A 166 -40.88 -0.68 66.14
CA THR A 166 -40.75 0.77 65.98
C THR A 166 -39.27 1.06 66.28
N GLN A 167 -38.71 2.03 65.57
CA GLN A 167 -37.58 2.92 65.89
C GLN A 167 -36.75 2.66 67.16
N SER A 168 -35.43 2.76 67.01
CA SER A 168 -34.62 3.83 67.64
C SER A 168 -33.41 4.12 66.76
#